data_AF-A0A0W0WF41-F1
#
_entry.id   AF-A0A0W0WF41-F1
#
_cell.length_a   1.000
_cell.length_b   1.000
_cell.length_c   1.000
_cell.angle_alpha   90.00
_cell.angle_beta   90.00
_cell.angle_gamma   90.00
#
_symmetry.space_group_name_H-M   'P 1'
#
loop_
_entity.id
_entity.type
_entity.pdbx_description
1 polymer ?
#
loop_
_entity_poly.entity_id
_entity_poly.type
_entity_poly.pdbx_seq_one_letter_code
_entity_poly.pdbx_strand_id
1 'polypeptide(L)'
;MRFNNSVKNDRAELRLHTSRLNLLVILVILLSLTLILRLTYLQIAEFRRYETLSLKNQMSVIPIAPPRGIILDKNGVVLAENTPVYVLEIIPERVKDITKTLEQLRILLPSITDEDIENFNRARKQNRSFVPIPFKLKLTQEEVAIFASNQYRFSGVSIKARLMRYYPFGEMMAHILGYVGRINVQELRQVDPTNYQATNFIGKSGIEKYYEDILHGEIGYQLIETDVSGRTIRVLNKQNPISGEKLYLTIDTRLQQVAYQAMKDKRGAVVALSTHDGDILAMVSAPSFDPNLFVNGISAEDYKRLATARDRPLYNRAVRGLYPPASTIKPFMGLAGLEKGVVDTTYSIHDPGWFRLPGVSHPYRDWKKAGHGFINLKRAITVSCDTYFYHLGHKMGISAIEDMLIQFGFGQLTHVDLHEEAPGLVPNKHWKRQVKGQPWYPGDTVITSIGQGFTLVSPLQLANATASLSQKGRRFRPHFLHKSIQSDKGEVHEYKVLEEYPVKLKDENYWTIIAEAMQSVITNNEGTGYRFGRNAPYSVAAKTGTAQVFGGKQYEKVRKIKYEDIPEYLRDHSLIIAFAPVENPEIAVAVMVENDLAASNVARKVMDAYFELKKSEPKP
;
A
#
# COMPACT_ATOMS: atom_id res chain seq x y z
N MET A 1 -110.30 -13.69 -58.16
CA MET A 1 -110.00 -15.11 -57.88
C MET A 1 -108.50 -15.33 -58.10
N ARG A 2 -107.71 -15.51 -57.03
CA ARG A 2 -106.51 -16.36 -56.92
C ARG A 2 -105.70 -15.91 -55.70
N PHE A 3 -105.81 -16.72 -54.66
CA PHE A 3 -105.01 -16.72 -53.45
C PHE A 3 -103.53 -16.88 -53.80
N ASN A 4 -102.66 -16.06 -53.20
CA ASN A 4 -101.23 -16.33 -53.13
C ASN A 4 -100.89 -16.57 -51.65
N ASN A 5 -100.74 -17.84 -51.28
CA ASN A 5 -100.41 -18.29 -49.93
C ASN A 5 -98.95 -17.93 -49.61
N SER A 6 -98.75 -16.88 -48.80
CA SER A 6 -97.51 -16.73 -48.05
C SER A 6 -97.62 -17.60 -46.79
N VAL A 7 -97.10 -18.83 -46.85
CA VAL A 7 -96.98 -19.70 -45.66
C VAL A 7 -95.78 -19.21 -44.86
N LYS A 8 -95.97 -18.15 -44.08
CA LYS A 8 -95.02 -17.76 -43.03
C LYS A 8 -95.19 -18.75 -41.89
N ASN A 9 -94.24 -19.69 -41.78
CA ASN A 9 -94.32 -20.79 -40.81
C ASN A 9 -93.63 -20.39 -39.51
N ASP A 10 -94.31 -19.59 -38.68
CA ASP A 10 -93.78 -19.06 -37.42
C ASP A 10 -93.25 -20.18 -36.49
N ARG A 11 -93.81 -21.39 -36.58
CA ARG A 11 -93.33 -22.58 -35.84
C ARG A 11 -91.97 -23.09 -36.33
N ALA A 12 -91.66 -22.96 -37.62
CA ALA A 12 -90.36 -23.32 -38.18
C ALA A 12 -89.29 -22.26 -37.85
N GLU A 13 -89.64 -20.97 -37.88
CA GLU A 13 -88.75 -19.89 -37.42
C GLU A 13 -88.47 -20.00 -35.91
N LEU A 14 -89.47 -20.25 -35.07
CA LEU A 14 -89.29 -20.46 -33.63
C LEU A 14 -88.40 -21.69 -33.33
N ARG A 15 -88.52 -22.79 -34.09
CA ARG A 15 -87.63 -23.96 -33.98
C ARG A 15 -86.19 -23.66 -34.40
N LEU A 16 -86.00 -22.88 -35.47
CA LEU A 16 -84.68 -22.44 -35.91
C LEU A 16 -84.03 -21.49 -34.90
N HIS A 17 -84.79 -20.55 -34.33
CA HIS A 17 -84.32 -19.64 -33.28
C HIS A 17 -83.97 -20.38 -31.99
N THR A 18 -84.83 -21.29 -31.52
CA THR A 18 -84.53 -22.11 -30.32
C THR A 18 -83.37 -23.07 -30.54
N SER A 19 -83.20 -23.65 -31.74
CA SER A 19 -82.04 -24.49 -32.07
C SER A 19 -80.73 -23.69 -32.10
N ARG A 20 -80.74 -22.47 -32.68
CA ARG A 20 -79.58 -21.55 -32.66
C ARG A 20 -79.23 -21.09 -31.24
N LEU A 21 -80.25 -20.82 -30.42
CA LEU A 21 -80.07 -20.42 -29.04
C LEU A 21 -79.48 -21.57 -28.20
N ASN A 22 -79.99 -22.79 -28.36
CA ASN A 22 -79.45 -23.98 -27.70
C ASN A 22 -78.01 -24.28 -28.14
N LEU A 23 -77.70 -24.12 -29.43
CA LEU A 23 -76.33 -24.29 -29.94
C LEU A 23 -75.37 -23.26 -29.32
N LEU A 24 -75.81 -21.99 -29.21
CA LEU A 24 -75.06 -20.94 -28.52
C LEU A 24 -74.86 -21.25 -27.04
N VAL A 25 -75.90 -21.72 -26.34
CA VAL A 25 -75.82 -22.11 -24.93
C VAL A 25 -74.85 -23.27 -24.73
N ILE A 26 -74.93 -24.31 -25.57
CA ILE A 26 -74.00 -25.45 -25.54
C ILE A 26 -72.57 -24.98 -25.80
N LEU A 27 -72.36 -24.11 -26.79
CA LEU A 27 -71.04 -23.54 -27.08
C LEU A 27 -70.48 -22.77 -25.88
N VAL A 28 -71.30 -21.93 -25.23
CA VAL A 28 -70.91 -21.18 -24.03
C VAL A 28 -70.58 -22.12 -22.87
N ILE A 29 -71.38 -23.17 -22.65
CA ILE A 29 -71.11 -24.18 -21.63
C ILE A 29 -69.78 -24.89 -21.90
N LEU A 30 -69.54 -25.29 -23.15
CA LEU A 30 -68.33 -26.02 -23.54
C LEU A 30 -67.08 -25.14 -23.36
N LEU A 31 -67.15 -23.86 -23.79
CA LEU A 31 -66.09 -22.87 -23.56
C LEU A 31 -65.83 -22.63 -22.06
N SER A 32 -66.89 -22.51 -21.27
CA SER A 32 -66.80 -22.34 -19.82
C SER A 32 -66.17 -23.56 -19.15
N LEU A 33 -66.52 -24.77 -19.60
CA LEU A 33 -65.95 -26.02 -19.11
C LEU A 33 -64.44 -26.09 -19.40
N THR A 34 -64.00 -25.69 -20.60
CA THR A 34 -62.57 -25.60 -20.93
C THR A 34 -61.83 -24.59 -20.04
N LEU A 35 -62.45 -23.45 -19.72
CA LEU A 35 -61.86 -22.48 -18.79
C LEU A 35 -61.72 -23.05 -17.37
N ILE A 36 -62.77 -23.73 -16.87
CA ILE A 36 -62.75 -24.37 -15.55
C ILE A 36 -61.68 -25.47 -15.48
N LEU A 37 -61.59 -26.33 -16.51
CA LEU A 37 -60.56 -27.35 -16.62
C LEU A 37 -59.16 -26.74 -16.67
N ARG A 38 -58.97 -25.65 -17.41
CA ARG A 38 -57.69 -24.93 -17.45
C ARG A 38 -57.34 -24.33 -16.09
N LEU A 39 -58.32 -23.76 -15.39
CA LEU A 39 -58.13 -23.17 -14.07
C LEU A 39 -57.75 -24.23 -13.03
N THR A 40 -58.43 -25.38 -13.05
CA THR A 40 -58.11 -26.52 -12.16
C THR A 40 -56.73 -27.09 -12.47
N TYR A 41 -56.34 -27.19 -13.74
CA TYR A 41 -54.97 -27.58 -14.10
C TYR A 41 -53.93 -26.61 -13.52
N LEU A 42 -54.15 -25.30 -13.65
CA LEU A 42 -53.24 -24.29 -13.10
C LEU A 42 -53.19 -24.29 -11.57
N GLN A 43 -54.34 -24.45 -10.90
CA GLN A 43 -54.44 -24.39 -9.44
C GLN A 43 -54.09 -25.69 -8.72
N ILE A 44 -54.20 -26.86 -9.34
CA ILE A 44 -53.95 -28.16 -8.69
C ILE A 44 -52.67 -28.79 -9.22
N ALA A 45 -52.54 -28.97 -10.54
CA ALA A 45 -51.40 -29.66 -11.13
C ALA A 45 -50.11 -28.81 -11.09
N GLU A 46 -50.23 -27.49 -11.34
CA GLU A 46 -49.10 -26.56 -11.30
C GLU A 46 -49.01 -25.71 -10.02
N PHE A 47 -49.81 -26.01 -8.98
CA PHE A 47 -49.84 -25.25 -7.72
C PHE A 47 -48.44 -24.95 -7.18
N ARG A 48 -47.63 -25.99 -6.97
CA ARG A 48 -46.28 -25.87 -6.39
C ARG A 48 -45.36 -25.00 -7.24
N ARG A 49 -45.51 -25.04 -8.57
CA ARG A 49 -44.71 -24.23 -9.50
C ARG A 49 -45.07 -22.75 -9.38
N TYR A 50 -46.36 -22.41 -9.38
CA TYR A 50 -46.82 -21.03 -9.29
C TYR A 50 -46.67 -20.44 -7.89
N GLU A 51 -46.81 -21.26 -6.85
CA GLU A 51 -46.48 -20.88 -5.46
C GLU A 51 -45.00 -20.54 -5.33
N THR A 52 -44.09 -21.39 -5.84
CA THR A 52 -42.64 -21.12 -5.82
C THR A 52 -42.29 -19.85 -6.61
N LEU A 53 -42.90 -19.64 -7.79
CA LEU A 53 -42.69 -18.43 -8.58
C LEU A 53 -43.22 -17.17 -7.86
N SER A 54 -44.36 -17.27 -7.18
CA SER A 54 -44.94 -16.18 -6.39
C SER A 54 -44.06 -15.85 -5.19
N LEU A 55 -43.61 -16.86 -4.44
CA LEU A 55 -42.69 -16.69 -3.32
C LEU A 55 -41.37 -16.08 -3.79
N LYS A 56 -40.82 -16.53 -4.92
CA LYS A 56 -39.59 -15.97 -5.51
C LYS A 56 -39.75 -14.50 -5.94
N ASN A 57 -40.96 -14.10 -6.33
CA ASN A 57 -41.26 -12.71 -6.67
C ASN A 57 -41.52 -11.83 -5.42
N GLN A 58 -41.97 -12.43 -4.31
CA GLN A 58 -42.21 -11.74 -3.04
C GLN A 58 -40.96 -11.66 -2.15
N MET A 59 -39.98 -12.55 -2.37
CA MET A 59 -38.74 -12.62 -1.61
C MET A 59 -37.61 -11.89 -2.31
N SER A 60 -36.94 -10.98 -1.59
CA SER A 60 -35.74 -10.29 -2.05
C SER A 60 -34.58 -10.60 -1.12
N VAL A 61 -33.40 -10.88 -1.69
CA VAL A 61 -32.15 -11.08 -0.95
C VAL A 61 -31.40 -9.76 -0.94
N ILE A 62 -31.21 -9.20 0.25
CA ILE A 62 -30.43 -7.98 0.46
C ILE A 62 -29.07 -8.38 1.04
N PRO A 63 -27.96 -8.09 0.35
CA PRO A 63 -26.63 -8.36 0.89
C PRO A 63 -26.28 -7.38 2.03
N ILE A 64 -25.55 -7.86 3.03
CA ILE A 64 -25.05 -7.06 4.16
C ILE A 64 -23.52 -7.04 4.09
N ALA A 65 -22.94 -5.85 3.96
CA ALA A 65 -21.49 -5.69 3.93
C ALA A 65 -20.86 -6.06 5.28
N PRO A 66 -19.72 -6.77 5.28
CA PRO A 66 -18.97 -7.06 6.50
C PRO A 66 -18.30 -5.79 7.07
N PRO A 67 -18.18 -5.67 8.40
CA PRO A 67 -17.27 -4.70 9.00
C PRO A 67 -15.83 -5.02 8.61
N ARG A 68 -15.11 -4.04 8.06
CA ARG A 68 -13.70 -4.21 7.68
C ARG A 68 -12.82 -4.44 8.91
N GLY A 69 -11.81 -5.30 8.79
CA GLY A 69 -10.84 -5.59 9.85
C GLY A 69 -10.11 -4.34 10.37
N ILE A 70 -9.89 -4.27 11.68
CA ILE A 70 -9.15 -3.16 12.32
C ILE A 70 -7.65 -3.45 12.19
N ILE A 71 -6.84 -2.43 11.93
CA ILE A 71 -5.38 -2.56 11.91
C ILE A 71 -4.81 -1.95 13.18
N LEU A 72 -3.97 -2.69 13.88
CA LEU A 72 -3.32 -2.30 15.14
C LEU A 72 -1.80 -2.41 15.01
N ASP A 73 -1.09 -1.65 15.84
CA ASP A 73 0.35 -1.80 16.03
C ASP A 73 0.66 -3.00 16.95
N LYS A 74 1.95 -3.29 17.18
CA LYS A 74 2.36 -4.44 17.99
C LYS A 74 1.90 -4.35 19.46
N ASN A 75 1.62 -3.13 19.93
CA ASN A 75 1.20 -2.83 21.30
C ASN A 75 -0.33 -2.71 21.43
N GLY A 76 -1.08 -2.93 20.35
CA GLY A 76 -2.54 -2.80 20.31
C GLY A 76 -3.06 -1.38 20.11
N VAL A 77 -2.22 -0.44 19.68
CA VAL A 77 -2.65 0.90 19.28
C VAL A 77 -3.38 0.84 17.94
N VAL A 78 -4.57 1.41 17.87
CA VAL A 78 -5.41 1.38 16.66
C VAL A 78 -4.83 2.30 15.57
N LEU A 79 -4.42 1.72 14.45
CA LEU A 79 -3.82 2.40 13.30
C LEU A 79 -4.85 2.72 12.20
N ALA A 80 -5.83 1.85 12.02
CA ALA A 80 -6.97 2.06 11.13
C ALA A 80 -8.22 1.39 11.69
N GLU A 81 -9.31 2.15 11.78
CA GLU A 81 -10.59 1.70 12.33
C GLU A 81 -11.76 2.12 11.45
N ASN A 82 -12.97 1.68 11.82
CA ASN A 82 -14.18 2.10 11.13
C ASN A 82 -15.06 2.94 12.06
N THR A 83 -15.32 4.18 11.66
CA THR A 83 -16.18 5.10 12.41
C THR A 83 -17.58 5.14 11.81
N PRO A 84 -18.64 5.20 12.63
CA PRO A 84 -19.99 5.37 12.13
C PRO A 84 -20.19 6.80 11.62
N VAL A 85 -20.63 6.92 10.37
CA VAL A 85 -20.98 8.21 9.75
C VAL A 85 -22.39 8.15 9.18
N TYR A 86 -23.09 9.28 9.23
CA TYR A 86 -24.36 9.44 8.55
C TYR A 86 -24.14 9.76 7.07
N VAL A 87 -24.82 9.01 6.21
CA VAL A 87 -24.74 9.12 4.75
C VAL A 87 -26.14 9.40 4.22
N LEU A 88 -26.24 10.35 3.29
CA LEU A 88 -27.46 10.59 2.53
C LEU A 88 -27.48 9.64 1.33
N GLU A 89 -28.50 8.79 1.24
CA GLU A 89 -28.67 7.81 0.18
C GLU A 89 -29.92 8.10 -0.65
N ILE A 90 -29.84 7.79 -1.94
CA ILE A 90 -30.95 7.93 -2.88
C ILE A 90 -31.17 6.59 -3.58
N ILE A 91 -32.42 6.14 -3.63
CA ILE A 91 -32.88 5.04 -4.48
C ILE A 91 -33.52 5.68 -5.72
N PRO A 92 -32.82 5.75 -6.87
CA PRO A 92 -33.25 6.55 -8.02
C PRO A 92 -34.66 6.20 -8.52
N GLU A 93 -35.05 4.93 -8.46
CA GLU A 93 -36.34 4.42 -8.93
C GLU A 93 -37.53 4.88 -8.06
N ARG A 94 -37.26 5.31 -6.82
CA ARG A 94 -38.27 5.86 -5.91
C ARG A 94 -38.39 7.38 -6.01
N VAL A 95 -37.53 8.03 -6.80
CA VAL A 95 -37.52 9.46 -7.01
C VAL A 95 -38.24 9.78 -8.33
N LYS A 96 -39.29 10.62 -8.28
CA LYS A 96 -40.07 10.99 -9.48
C LYS A 96 -39.23 11.80 -10.49
N ASP A 97 -38.54 12.83 -9.98
CA ASP A 97 -37.67 13.70 -10.76
C ASP A 97 -36.35 13.84 -10.01
N ILE A 98 -35.34 13.14 -10.52
CA ILE A 98 -34.03 13.08 -9.88
C ILE A 98 -33.34 14.45 -9.94
N THR A 99 -33.37 15.15 -11.08
CA THR A 99 -32.67 16.43 -11.25
C THR A 99 -33.23 17.47 -10.29
N LYS A 100 -34.56 17.59 -10.26
CA LYS A 100 -35.24 18.53 -9.34
C LYS A 100 -35.00 18.17 -7.87
N THR A 101 -34.95 16.88 -7.56
CA THR A 101 -34.66 16.39 -6.20
C THR A 101 -33.23 16.76 -5.78
N LEU A 102 -32.24 16.56 -6.66
CA LEU A 102 -30.84 16.93 -6.40
C LEU A 102 -30.69 18.45 -6.18
N GLU A 103 -31.37 19.28 -6.98
CA GLU A 103 -31.38 20.74 -6.78
C GLU A 103 -32.01 21.14 -5.44
N GLN A 104 -33.16 20.55 -5.09
CA GLN A 104 -33.82 20.80 -3.80
C GLN A 104 -32.96 20.34 -2.61
N LEU A 105 -32.27 19.22 -2.74
CA LEU A 105 -31.32 18.75 -1.72
C LEU A 105 -30.15 19.72 -1.57
N ARG A 106 -29.60 20.24 -2.67
CA ARG A 106 -28.51 21.25 -2.64
C ARG A 106 -28.94 22.55 -1.97
N ILE A 107 -30.18 23.00 -2.20
CA ILE A 107 -30.74 24.17 -1.51
C ILE A 107 -30.88 23.90 0.00
N LEU A 108 -31.29 22.69 0.37
CA LEU A 108 -31.49 22.31 1.77
C LEU A 108 -30.15 22.10 2.52
N LEU A 109 -29.18 21.51 1.84
CA LEU A 109 -27.85 21.19 2.36
C LEU A 109 -26.78 21.85 1.47
N PRO A 110 -26.43 23.12 1.73
CA PRO A 110 -25.48 23.88 0.90
C PRO A 110 -24.08 23.27 0.80
N SER A 111 -23.75 22.34 1.69
CA SER A 111 -22.49 21.58 1.67
C SER A 111 -22.42 20.55 0.54
N ILE A 112 -23.51 20.25 -0.17
CA ILE A 112 -23.50 19.39 -1.35
C ILE A 112 -22.73 20.08 -2.47
N THR A 113 -21.69 19.42 -2.95
CA THR A 113 -20.83 19.92 -4.02
C THR A 113 -21.28 19.42 -5.39
N ASP A 114 -20.81 20.08 -6.45
CA ASP A 114 -21.00 19.57 -7.82
C ASP A 114 -20.34 18.19 -8.01
N GLU A 115 -19.24 17.94 -7.30
CA GLU A 115 -18.55 16.65 -7.30
C GLU A 115 -19.41 15.52 -6.69
N ASP A 116 -20.18 15.80 -5.63
CA ASP A 116 -21.15 14.83 -5.07
C ASP A 116 -22.20 14.42 -6.12
N ILE A 117 -22.70 15.39 -6.90
CA ILE A 117 -23.68 15.17 -7.97
C ILE A 117 -23.07 14.35 -9.12
N GLU A 118 -21.86 14.69 -9.56
CA GLU A 118 -21.15 13.93 -10.59
C GLU A 118 -20.88 12.49 -10.16
N ASN A 119 -20.39 12.31 -8.93
CA ASN A 119 -20.10 11.00 -8.36
C ASN A 119 -21.36 10.14 -8.23
N PHE A 120 -22.48 10.74 -7.80
CA PHE A 120 -23.78 10.08 -7.76
C PHE A 120 -24.27 9.66 -9.14
N ASN A 121 -24.18 10.55 -10.13
CA ASN A 121 -24.59 10.24 -11.51
C ASN A 121 -23.73 9.14 -12.12
N ARG A 122 -22.43 9.09 -11.80
CA ARG A 122 -21.53 8.01 -12.21
C ARG A 122 -21.91 6.68 -11.56
N ALA A 123 -22.11 6.68 -10.24
CA ALA A 123 -22.52 5.49 -9.48
C ALA A 123 -23.89 4.96 -9.95
N ARG A 124 -24.82 5.86 -10.31
CA ARG A 124 -26.13 5.51 -10.86
C ARG A 124 -26.05 4.76 -12.19
N LYS A 125 -25.06 5.06 -13.04
CA LYS A 125 -24.85 4.32 -14.30
C LYS A 125 -24.21 2.94 -14.08
N GLN A 126 -23.52 2.75 -12.96
CA GLN A 126 -22.76 1.53 -12.66
C GLN A 126 -23.56 0.53 -11.82
N ASN A 127 -24.45 1.02 -10.97
CA ASN A 127 -25.26 0.19 -10.09
C ASN A 127 -26.51 -0.36 -10.78
N ARG A 128 -27.01 -1.49 -10.26
CA ARG A 128 -28.29 -2.07 -10.67
C ARG A 128 -29.46 -1.23 -10.16
N SER A 129 -30.61 -1.39 -10.80
CA SER A 129 -31.84 -0.74 -10.37
C SER A 129 -32.23 -1.13 -8.94
N PHE A 130 -32.84 -0.19 -8.22
CA PHE A 130 -33.32 -0.31 -6.83
C PHE A 130 -32.24 -0.46 -5.75
N VAL A 131 -30.97 -0.27 -6.10
CA VAL A 131 -29.87 -0.23 -5.12
C VAL A 131 -29.76 1.19 -4.54
N PRO A 132 -29.71 1.34 -3.19
CA PRO A 132 -29.43 2.64 -2.58
C PRO A 132 -28.03 3.13 -2.93
N ILE A 133 -27.94 4.33 -3.49
CA ILE A 133 -26.68 4.94 -3.91
C ILE A 133 -26.33 6.07 -2.93
N PRO A 134 -25.15 6.04 -2.30
CA PRO A 134 -24.66 7.16 -1.51
C PRO A 134 -24.56 8.43 -2.36
N PHE A 135 -25.27 9.47 -1.94
CA PHE A 135 -25.26 10.79 -2.57
C PHE A 135 -24.26 11.72 -1.87
N LYS A 136 -24.38 11.87 -0.55
CA LYS A 136 -23.45 12.67 0.27
C LYS A 136 -22.93 11.84 1.43
N LEU A 137 -21.62 11.80 1.58
CA LEU A 137 -20.94 11.12 2.69
C LEU A 137 -20.70 12.09 3.85
N LYS A 138 -20.65 11.54 5.08
CA LYS A 138 -20.26 12.26 6.31
C LYS A 138 -21.10 13.52 6.59
N LEU A 139 -22.40 13.33 6.76
CA LEU A 139 -23.31 14.39 7.21
C LEU A 139 -22.97 14.83 8.64
N THR A 140 -23.02 16.14 8.89
CA THR A 140 -22.97 16.68 10.27
C THR A 140 -24.29 16.39 10.99
N GLN A 141 -24.28 16.45 12.32
CA GLN A 141 -25.51 16.28 13.11
C GLN A 141 -26.57 17.34 12.77
N GLU A 142 -26.12 18.57 12.45
CA GLU A 142 -27.00 19.65 11.99
C GLU A 142 -27.65 19.31 10.64
N GLU A 143 -26.87 18.82 9.67
CA GLU A 143 -27.39 18.39 8.37
C GLU A 143 -28.36 17.22 8.49
N VAL A 144 -28.06 16.27 9.38
CA VAL A 144 -28.96 15.15 9.72
C VAL A 144 -30.29 15.68 10.24
N ALA A 145 -30.27 16.64 11.18
CA ALA A 145 -31.48 17.22 11.76
C ALA A 145 -32.29 18.03 10.74
N ILE A 146 -31.62 18.85 9.92
CA ILE A 146 -32.25 19.64 8.85
C ILE A 146 -32.95 18.72 7.84
N PHE A 147 -32.26 17.66 7.39
CA PHE A 147 -32.83 16.72 6.44
C PHE A 147 -33.94 15.88 7.07
N ALA A 148 -33.75 15.34 8.28
CA ALA A 148 -34.77 14.54 8.97
C ALA A 148 -36.10 15.31 9.12
N SER A 149 -36.03 16.61 9.43
CA SER A 149 -37.21 17.48 9.54
C SER A 149 -37.92 17.72 8.20
N ASN A 150 -37.21 17.56 7.07
CA ASN A 150 -37.74 17.75 5.72
C ASN A 150 -37.91 16.43 4.94
N GLN A 151 -37.64 15.27 5.55
CA GLN A 151 -37.56 13.98 4.86
C GLN A 151 -38.86 13.61 4.14
N TYR A 152 -40.01 14.03 4.67
CA TYR A 152 -41.33 13.81 4.06
C TYR A 152 -41.45 14.38 2.64
N ARG A 153 -40.61 15.36 2.26
CA ARG A 153 -40.58 15.99 0.93
C ARG A 153 -39.79 15.19 -0.09
N PHE A 154 -38.90 14.30 0.35
CA PHE A 154 -37.91 13.63 -0.49
C PHE A 154 -38.17 12.13 -0.56
N SER A 155 -39.13 11.73 -1.41
CA SER A 155 -39.41 10.30 -1.66
C SER A 155 -38.19 9.62 -2.29
N GLY A 156 -37.80 8.46 -1.76
CA GLY A 156 -36.63 7.72 -2.22
C GLY A 156 -35.28 8.19 -1.65
N VAL A 157 -35.27 9.20 -0.79
CA VAL A 157 -34.06 9.69 -0.10
C VAL A 157 -34.13 9.33 1.37
N SER A 158 -33.02 8.83 1.93
CA SER A 158 -32.95 8.47 3.35
C SER A 158 -31.56 8.67 3.92
N ILE A 159 -31.47 8.91 5.23
CA ILE A 159 -30.21 8.88 5.96
C ILE A 159 -29.96 7.46 6.44
N LYS A 160 -28.74 6.97 6.24
CA LYS A 160 -28.25 5.69 6.79
C LYS A 160 -26.95 5.91 7.54
N ALA A 161 -26.81 5.21 8.66
CA ALA A 161 -25.52 5.08 9.32
C ALA A 161 -24.70 4.02 8.57
N ARG A 162 -23.49 4.38 8.14
CA ARG A 162 -22.52 3.46 7.53
C ARG A 162 -21.20 3.52 8.30
N LEU A 163 -20.45 2.42 8.28
CA LEU A 163 -19.08 2.40 8.76
C LEU A 163 -18.16 2.92 7.66
N MET A 164 -17.28 3.87 8.00
CA MET A 164 -16.27 4.43 7.11
C MET A 164 -14.90 4.31 7.73
N ARG A 165 -13.91 4.02 6.88
CA ARG A 165 -12.52 3.88 7.32
C ARG A 165 -11.97 5.19 7.86
N TYR A 166 -11.22 5.14 8.94
CA TYR A 166 -10.59 6.29 9.56
C TYR A 166 -9.16 5.93 9.98
N TYR A 167 -8.23 6.84 9.74
CA TYR A 167 -6.80 6.70 10.06
C TYR A 167 -6.42 7.75 11.12
N PRO A 168 -6.37 7.38 12.42
CA PRO A 168 -6.10 8.33 13.50
C PRO A 168 -4.75 9.04 13.39
N PHE A 169 -3.73 8.37 12.84
CA PHE A 169 -2.37 8.90 12.72
C PHE A 169 -2.08 9.62 11.39
N GLY A 170 -3.07 9.69 10.48
CA GLY A 170 -2.98 10.44 9.22
C GLY A 170 -1.67 10.22 8.46
N GLU A 171 -0.96 11.33 8.18
CA GLU A 171 0.28 11.37 7.40
C GLU A 171 1.39 10.43 7.92
N MET A 172 1.46 10.22 9.23
CA MET A 172 2.54 9.44 9.85
C MET A 172 2.56 7.97 9.41
N MET A 173 1.40 7.43 9.03
CA MET A 173 1.20 6.02 8.69
C MET A 173 0.78 5.80 7.24
N ALA A 174 0.65 6.87 6.45
CA ALA A 174 0.02 6.83 5.13
C ALA A 174 0.70 5.86 4.14
N HIS A 175 2.04 5.82 4.08
CA HIS A 175 2.75 4.92 3.17
C HIS A 175 2.90 3.48 3.68
N ILE A 176 2.63 3.23 4.97
CA ILE A 176 2.54 1.87 5.52
C ILE A 176 1.14 1.34 5.25
N LEU A 177 0.12 2.01 5.79
CA LEU A 177 -1.26 1.55 5.73
C LEU A 177 -1.85 1.69 4.34
N GLY A 178 -1.47 2.75 3.62
CA GLY A 178 -2.16 3.17 2.42
C GLY A 178 -3.51 3.78 2.76
N TYR A 179 -4.49 3.53 1.90
CA TYR A 179 -5.85 3.99 2.10
C TYR A 179 -6.84 3.08 1.37
N VAL A 180 -8.11 3.17 1.77
CA VAL A 180 -9.25 2.62 1.03
C VAL A 180 -9.87 3.72 0.19
N GLY A 181 -10.44 3.35 -0.95
CA GLY A 181 -11.16 4.27 -1.81
C GLY A 181 -12.27 3.57 -2.56
N ARG A 182 -13.12 4.34 -3.24
CA ARG A 182 -14.24 3.78 -4.02
C ARG A 182 -13.73 2.81 -5.10
N ILE A 183 -14.42 1.69 -5.26
CA ILE A 183 -14.11 0.68 -6.28
C ILE A 183 -14.29 1.29 -7.67
N ASN A 184 -13.30 1.10 -8.55
CA ASN A 184 -13.39 1.49 -9.95
C ASN A 184 -13.78 0.30 -10.84
N VAL A 185 -14.06 0.56 -12.12
CA VAL A 185 -14.53 -0.47 -13.07
C VAL A 185 -13.50 -1.59 -13.31
N GLN A 186 -12.20 -1.29 -13.19
CA GLN A 186 -11.15 -2.29 -13.38
C GLN A 186 -11.05 -3.22 -12.17
N GLU A 187 -11.10 -2.67 -10.97
CA GLU A 187 -11.09 -3.42 -9.71
C GLU A 187 -12.34 -4.28 -9.56
N LEU A 188 -13.50 -3.78 -9.99
CA LEU A 188 -14.76 -4.54 -9.97
C LEU A 188 -14.68 -5.84 -10.80
N ARG A 189 -13.75 -5.93 -11.76
CA ARG A 189 -13.52 -7.14 -12.57
C ARG A 189 -12.55 -8.13 -11.91
N GLN A 190 -11.82 -7.70 -10.90
CA GLN A 190 -10.80 -8.51 -10.21
C GLN A 190 -11.33 -9.09 -8.90
N VAL A 191 -12.25 -8.37 -8.23
CA VAL A 191 -12.86 -8.82 -6.97
C VAL A 191 -13.90 -9.90 -7.20
N ASP A 192 -14.18 -10.69 -6.14
CA ASP A 192 -15.31 -11.61 -6.15
C ASP A 192 -16.63 -10.82 -6.26
N PRO A 193 -17.39 -10.97 -7.37
CA PRO A 193 -18.62 -10.23 -7.58
C PRO A 193 -19.71 -10.58 -6.58
N THR A 194 -19.62 -11.71 -5.87
CA THR A 194 -20.55 -12.10 -4.81
C THR A 194 -20.16 -11.44 -3.48
N ASN A 195 -18.91 -11.57 -3.06
CA ASN A 195 -18.47 -11.04 -1.77
C ASN A 195 -18.50 -9.50 -1.72
N TYR A 196 -18.32 -8.83 -2.87
CA TYR A 196 -18.34 -7.37 -2.96
C TYR A 196 -19.71 -6.77 -3.32
N GLN A 197 -20.82 -7.53 -3.34
CA GLN A 197 -22.13 -6.99 -3.74
C GLN A 197 -22.63 -5.82 -2.89
N ALA A 198 -22.28 -5.79 -1.60
CA ALA A 198 -22.67 -4.72 -0.69
C ALA A 198 -21.51 -3.75 -0.36
N THR A 199 -20.32 -3.99 -0.92
CA THR A 199 -19.11 -3.23 -0.60
C THR A 199 -18.73 -2.33 -1.76
N ASN A 200 -18.58 -1.04 -1.48
CA ASN A 200 -18.25 -0.02 -2.50
C ASN A 200 -16.81 0.52 -2.38
N PHE A 201 -16.03 0.02 -1.42
CA PHE A 201 -14.68 0.48 -1.10
C PHE A 201 -13.70 -0.69 -1.10
N ILE A 202 -12.46 -0.42 -1.49
CA ILE A 202 -11.37 -1.41 -1.56
C ILE A 202 -10.06 -0.72 -1.18
N GLY A 203 -9.13 -1.47 -0.60
CA GLY A 203 -7.74 -1.03 -0.39
C GLY A 203 -7.05 -0.65 -1.69
N LYS A 204 -6.42 0.54 -1.72
CA LYS A 204 -5.80 1.13 -2.93
C LYS A 204 -4.29 1.08 -2.93
N SER A 205 -3.69 1.09 -1.75
CA SER A 205 -2.24 1.07 -1.53
C SER A 205 -1.93 0.48 -0.16
N GLY A 206 -0.66 0.25 0.14
CA GLY A 206 -0.22 -0.15 1.47
C GLY A 206 -0.76 -1.50 1.95
N ILE A 207 -0.76 -1.69 3.26
CA ILE A 207 -1.35 -2.82 3.98
C ILE A 207 -2.83 -2.99 3.65
N GLU A 208 -3.57 -1.89 3.48
CA GLU A 208 -4.99 -1.93 3.12
C GLU A 208 -5.22 -2.70 1.81
N LYS A 209 -4.35 -2.53 0.81
CA LYS A 209 -4.43 -3.27 -0.45
C LYS A 209 -3.83 -4.66 -0.36
N TYR A 210 -2.67 -4.79 0.28
CA TYR A 210 -1.95 -6.08 0.31
C TYR A 210 -2.75 -7.15 1.06
N TYR A 211 -3.39 -6.78 2.17
CA TYR A 211 -4.21 -7.67 2.99
C TYR A 211 -5.71 -7.44 2.77
N GLU A 212 -6.12 -6.95 1.59
CA GLU A 212 -7.53 -6.66 1.28
C GLU A 212 -8.44 -7.86 1.53
N ASP A 213 -8.04 -9.07 1.13
CA ASP A 213 -8.86 -10.26 1.22
C ASP A 213 -9.23 -10.62 2.67
N ILE A 214 -8.26 -10.54 3.59
CA ILE A 214 -8.49 -10.82 5.02
C ILE A 214 -9.11 -9.62 5.75
N LEU A 215 -8.83 -8.39 5.31
CA LEU A 215 -9.42 -7.18 5.88
C LEU A 215 -10.88 -7.00 5.47
N HIS A 216 -11.29 -7.47 4.30
CA HIS A 216 -12.66 -7.30 3.81
C HIS A 216 -13.66 -8.10 4.63
N GLY A 217 -13.39 -9.40 4.87
CA GLY A 217 -14.33 -10.33 5.49
C GLY A 217 -15.30 -10.96 4.48
N GLU A 218 -16.37 -11.58 4.99
CA GLU A 218 -17.34 -12.32 4.19
C GLU A 218 -18.74 -11.70 4.30
N ILE A 219 -19.40 -11.53 3.15
CA ILE A 219 -20.71 -10.91 3.05
C ILE A 219 -21.81 -11.73 3.74
N GLY A 220 -22.72 -11.03 4.41
CA GLY A 220 -23.96 -11.60 4.94
C GLY A 220 -25.13 -11.34 4.02
N TYR A 221 -26.31 -11.81 4.38
CA TYR A 221 -27.53 -11.46 3.65
C TYR A 221 -28.78 -11.52 4.53
N GLN A 222 -29.81 -10.80 4.09
CA GLN A 222 -31.16 -10.84 4.62
C GLN A 222 -32.12 -11.28 3.53
N LEU A 223 -32.92 -12.29 3.82
CA LEU A 223 -34.08 -12.64 3.01
C LEU A 223 -35.27 -11.85 3.55
N ILE A 224 -35.81 -10.95 2.74
CA ILE A 224 -36.96 -10.12 3.11
C ILE A 224 -38.17 -10.42 2.23
N GLU A 225 -39.35 -10.28 2.81
CA GLU A 225 -40.60 -10.21 2.05
C GLU A 225 -40.90 -8.74 1.70
N THR A 226 -41.15 -8.47 0.43
CA THR A 226 -41.44 -7.13 -0.07
C THR A 226 -42.86 -7.00 -0.59
N ASP A 227 -43.48 -5.84 -0.36
CA ASP A 227 -44.75 -5.48 -1.01
C ASP A 227 -44.52 -5.14 -2.51
N VAL A 228 -45.59 -5.05 -3.31
CA VAL A 228 -45.58 -4.61 -4.72
C VAL A 228 -44.85 -3.27 -4.98
N SER A 229 -44.71 -2.40 -3.97
CA SER A 229 -43.95 -1.14 -3.99
C SER A 229 -42.47 -1.29 -3.58
N GLY A 230 -42.04 -2.52 -3.23
CA GLY A 230 -40.68 -2.86 -2.82
C GLY A 230 -40.35 -2.50 -1.37
N ARG A 231 -41.34 -2.17 -0.53
CA ARG A 231 -41.13 -1.93 0.90
C ARG A 231 -40.96 -3.26 1.64
N THR A 232 -40.00 -3.30 2.55
CA THR A 232 -39.76 -4.45 3.43
C THR A 232 -40.93 -4.62 4.40
N ILE A 233 -41.65 -5.75 4.30
CA ILE A 233 -42.72 -6.12 5.22
C ILE A 233 -42.11 -6.85 6.43
N ARG A 234 -41.35 -7.91 6.17
CA ARG A 234 -40.67 -8.69 7.22
C ARG A 234 -39.34 -9.25 6.76
N VAL A 235 -38.47 -9.55 7.72
CA VAL A 235 -37.24 -10.32 7.51
C VAL A 235 -37.56 -11.79 7.78
N LEU A 236 -37.41 -12.64 6.77
CA LEU A 236 -37.67 -14.08 6.85
C LEU A 236 -36.46 -14.84 7.39
N ASN A 237 -35.27 -14.46 6.94
CA ASN A 237 -34.02 -15.05 7.37
C ASN A 237 -32.90 -14.00 7.34
N LYS A 238 -31.92 -14.12 8.22
CA LYS A 238 -30.73 -13.27 8.27
C LYS A 238 -29.50 -14.12 8.59
N GLN A 239 -28.53 -14.06 7.69
CA GLN A 239 -27.18 -14.51 7.97
C GLN A 239 -26.31 -13.27 8.18
N ASN A 240 -25.71 -13.15 9.38
CA ASN A 240 -24.80 -12.04 9.66
C ASN A 240 -23.53 -12.19 8.81
N PRO A 241 -22.93 -11.08 8.34
CA PRO A 241 -21.62 -11.13 7.71
C PRO A 241 -20.54 -11.58 8.72
N ILE A 242 -19.43 -12.10 8.20
CA ILE A 242 -18.21 -12.35 8.97
C ILE A 242 -17.31 -11.13 8.80
N SER A 243 -16.91 -10.55 9.91
CA SER A 243 -16.04 -9.37 9.94
C SER A 243 -14.67 -9.68 9.34
N GLY A 244 -14.01 -8.67 8.78
CA GLY A 244 -12.60 -8.79 8.42
C GLY A 244 -11.72 -9.01 9.64
N GLU A 245 -10.59 -9.66 9.43
CA GLU A 245 -9.65 -10.01 10.51
C GLU A 245 -8.97 -8.77 11.09
N LYS A 246 -8.74 -8.78 12.40
CA LYS A 246 -7.93 -7.75 13.05
C LYS A 246 -6.46 -8.04 12.75
N LEU A 247 -5.75 -7.09 12.16
CA LEU A 247 -4.32 -7.23 11.87
C LEU A 247 -3.51 -6.56 12.97
N TYR A 248 -2.52 -7.26 13.50
CA TYR A 248 -1.48 -6.70 14.35
C TYR A 248 -0.23 -6.55 13.51
N LEU A 249 0.28 -5.33 13.39
CA LEU A 249 1.50 -5.04 12.67
C LEU A 249 2.71 -5.04 13.61
N THR A 250 3.91 -5.27 13.07
CA THR A 250 5.19 -5.22 13.78
C THR A 250 5.62 -3.80 14.16
N ILE A 251 4.93 -2.78 13.63
CA ILE A 251 5.25 -1.38 13.84
C ILE A 251 5.10 -1.00 15.31
N ASP A 252 6.04 -0.20 15.81
CA ASP A 252 5.90 0.52 17.06
C ASP A 252 5.51 1.97 16.76
N THR A 253 4.27 2.34 17.10
CA THR A 253 3.74 3.69 16.82
C THR A 253 4.61 4.79 17.43
N ARG A 254 5.21 4.53 18.61
CA ARG A 254 6.05 5.50 19.33
C ARG A 254 7.36 5.73 18.57
N LEU A 255 7.98 4.65 18.07
CA LEU A 255 9.20 4.73 17.25
C LEU A 255 8.92 5.39 15.89
N GLN A 256 7.81 5.03 15.24
CA GLN A 256 7.36 5.64 13.99
C GLN A 256 7.19 7.15 14.15
N GLN A 257 6.60 7.61 15.26
CA GLN A 257 6.43 9.03 15.55
C GLN A 257 7.77 9.77 15.67
N VAL A 258 8.75 9.20 16.37
CA VAL A 258 10.09 9.81 16.47
C VAL A 258 10.76 9.88 15.10
N ALA A 259 10.67 8.81 14.30
CA ALA A 259 11.20 8.78 12.94
C ALA A 259 10.53 9.83 12.04
N TYR A 260 9.21 9.96 12.12
CA TYR A 260 8.43 10.94 11.35
C TYR A 260 8.82 12.38 11.71
N GLN A 261 8.90 12.69 13.00
CA GLN A 261 9.30 14.02 13.47
C GLN A 261 10.74 14.35 13.13
N ALA A 262 11.65 13.37 13.14
CA ALA A 262 13.03 13.57 12.72
C ALA A 262 13.13 13.93 11.23
N MET A 263 12.21 13.40 10.41
CA MET A 263 12.09 13.66 8.96
C MET A 263 11.24 14.88 8.60
N LYS A 264 10.70 15.61 9.58
CA LYS A 264 9.94 16.84 9.32
C LYS A 264 10.75 17.83 8.47
N ASP A 265 10.09 18.41 7.48
CA ASP A 265 10.63 19.35 6.49
C ASP A 265 11.78 18.79 5.64
N LYS A 266 11.89 17.47 5.55
CA LYS A 266 12.91 16.78 4.73
C LYS A 266 12.27 15.83 3.75
N ARG A 267 12.98 15.58 2.66
CA ARG A 267 12.64 14.54 1.69
C ARG A 267 13.51 13.32 1.91
N GLY A 268 12.90 12.13 1.95
CA GLY A 268 13.66 10.92 2.15
C GLY A 268 12.87 9.81 2.81
N ALA A 269 13.59 8.86 3.39
CA ALA A 269 12.99 7.74 4.09
C ALA A 269 13.84 7.26 5.27
N VAL A 270 13.16 6.63 6.23
CA VAL A 270 13.74 5.92 7.36
C VAL A 270 13.15 4.52 7.35
N VAL A 271 13.99 3.50 7.48
CA VAL A 271 13.58 2.11 7.68
C VAL A 271 14.33 1.56 8.87
N ALA A 272 13.60 1.05 9.86
CA ALA A 272 14.13 0.38 11.04
C ALA A 272 13.56 -1.04 11.11
N LEU A 273 14.43 -2.03 11.14
CA LEU A 273 14.10 -3.44 11.14
C LEU A 273 14.62 -4.11 12.42
N SER A 274 13.87 -5.05 12.95
CA SER A 274 14.43 -6.09 13.79
C SER A 274 15.37 -6.96 12.97
N THR A 275 16.51 -7.31 13.55
CA THR A 275 17.49 -8.14 12.84
C THR A 275 17.21 -9.64 12.96
N HIS A 276 16.34 -10.07 13.88
CA HIS A 276 16.14 -11.50 14.18
C HIS A 276 15.05 -12.19 13.36
N ASP A 277 14.11 -11.44 12.83
CA ASP A 277 12.87 -11.94 12.19
C ASP A 277 12.45 -11.11 10.97
N GLY A 278 13.05 -9.93 10.76
CA GLY A 278 12.68 -9.03 9.68
C GLY A 278 11.47 -8.15 10.01
N ASP A 279 11.06 -8.07 11.27
CA ASP A 279 9.98 -7.17 11.70
C ASP A 279 10.30 -5.72 11.32
N ILE A 280 9.39 -5.07 10.59
CA ILE A 280 9.53 -3.64 10.32
C ILE A 280 9.00 -2.87 11.53
N LEU A 281 9.91 -2.26 12.28
CA LEU A 281 9.61 -1.54 13.53
C LEU A 281 9.17 -0.10 13.27
N ALA A 282 9.73 0.53 12.23
CA ALA A 282 9.32 1.84 11.73
C ALA A 282 9.69 1.98 10.24
N MET A 283 8.80 2.58 9.45
CA MET A 283 9.04 2.91 8.05
C MET A 283 8.41 4.26 7.69
N VAL A 284 9.24 5.26 7.44
CA VAL A 284 8.80 6.61 7.07
C VAL A 284 9.19 6.91 5.64
N SER A 285 8.28 7.51 4.89
CA SER A 285 8.56 8.20 3.63
C SER A 285 8.09 9.65 3.77
N ALA A 286 8.98 10.60 3.54
CA ALA A 286 8.71 12.03 3.72
C ALA A 286 8.99 12.82 2.43
N PRO A 287 8.18 13.84 2.10
CA PRO A 287 6.91 14.22 2.76
C PRO A 287 5.81 13.16 2.55
N SER A 288 4.79 13.21 3.40
CA SER A 288 3.64 12.30 3.38
C SER A 288 2.34 13.03 3.00
N PHE A 289 1.21 12.33 3.08
CA PHE A 289 -0.12 12.83 2.74
C PHE A 289 -1.16 12.27 3.71
N ASP A 290 -2.29 12.95 3.88
CA ASP A 290 -3.37 12.44 4.73
C ASP A 290 -4.21 11.39 3.97
N PRO A 291 -4.21 10.10 4.39
CA PRO A 291 -5.01 9.07 3.74
C PRO A 291 -6.52 9.27 3.93
N ASN A 292 -6.96 10.03 4.94
CA ASN A 292 -8.38 10.30 5.17
C ASN A 292 -9.03 11.12 4.04
N LEU A 293 -8.23 11.89 3.28
CA LEU A 293 -8.70 12.61 2.09
C LEU A 293 -9.24 11.67 1.00
N PHE A 294 -8.73 10.44 0.93
CA PHE A 294 -9.10 9.49 -0.12
C PHE A 294 -10.31 8.63 0.22
N VAL A 295 -10.60 8.43 1.51
CA VAL A 295 -11.67 7.53 1.97
C VAL A 295 -13.02 7.93 1.38
N ASN A 296 -13.32 9.23 1.36
CA ASN A 296 -14.62 9.75 0.89
C ASN A 296 -14.66 10.01 -0.64
N GLY A 297 -13.52 9.89 -1.32
CA GLY A 297 -13.29 10.50 -2.62
C GLY A 297 -12.55 11.83 -2.43
N ILE A 298 -11.29 11.87 -2.87
CA ILE A 298 -10.46 13.06 -2.81
C ILE A 298 -10.94 14.09 -3.82
N SER A 299 -11.01 15.35 -3.40
CA SER A 299 -11.40 16.44 -4.30
C SER A 299 -10.40 16.57 -5.46
N ALA A 300 -10.89 17.04 -6.62
CA ALA A 300 -10.02 17.27 -7.77
C ALA A 300 -8.88 18.25 -7.47
N GLU A 301 -9.12 19.26 -6.62
CA GLU A 301 -8.13 20.24 -6.19
C GLU A 301 -7.07 19.62 -5.28
N ASP A 302 -7.48 18.88 -4.25
CA ASP A 302 -6.55 18.22 -3.33
C ASP A 302 -5.70 17.16 -4.04
N TYR A 303 -6.33 16.38 -4.91
CA TYR A 303 -5.62 15.38 -5.69
C TYR A 303 -4.59 16.04 -6.60
N LYS A 304 -4.96 17.11 -7.32
CA LYS A 304 -4.04 17.86 -8.18
C LYS A 304 -2.88 18.45 -7.38
N ARG A 305 -3.15 19.01 -6.20
CA ARG A 305 -2.12 19.52 -5.28
C ARG A 305 -1.11 18.43 -4.91
N LEU A 306 -1.57 17.24 -4.51
CA LEU A 306 -0.69 16.12 -4.17
C LEU A 306 0.05 15.54 -5.39
N ALA A 307 -0.64 15.39 -6.51
CA ALA A 307 -0.10 14.78 -7.72
C ALA A 307 0.95 15.65 -8.43
N THR A 308 0.79 16.97 -8.41
CA THR A 308 1.72 17.92 -9.04
C THR A 308 2.76 18.50 -8.08
N ALA A 309 2.69 18.16 -6.79
CA ALA A 309 3.64 18.62 -5.80
C ALA A 309 5.06 18.21 -6.19
N ARG A 310 5.98 19.20 -6.20
CA ARG A 310 7.39 19.01 -6.52
C ARG A 310 8.05 17.93 -5.66
N ASP A 311 7.66 17.87 -4.38
CA ASP A 311 8.25 16.97 -3.39
C ASP A 311 7.58 15.60 -3.34
N ARG A 312 6.60 15.33 -4.23
CA ARG A 312 6.02 14.00 -4.47
C ARG A 312 5.59 13.28 -3.18
N PRO A 313 4.60 13.79 -2.43
CA PRO A 313 4.15 13.19 -1.17
C PRO A 313 3.52 11.80 -1.35
N LEU A 314 2.91 11.51 -2.50
CA LEU A 314 2.33 10.20 -2.81
C LEU A 314 3.38 9.11 -3.09
N TYR A 315 4.67 9.49 -3.23
CA TYR A 315 5.74 8.58 -3.59
C TYR A 315 6.36 7.93 -2.36
N ASN A 316 6.20 6.61 -2.21
CA ASN A 316 6.78 5.84 -1.12
C ASN A 316 8.30 5.65 -1.32
N ARG A 317 9.10 6.56 -0.77
CA ARG A 317 10.56 6.57 -0.90
C ARG A 317 11.25 5.38 -0.23
N ALA A 318 10.64 4.78 0.77
CA ALA A 318 11.24 3.67 1.52
C ALA A 318 11.39 2.41 0.66
N VAL A 319 10.39 2.11 -0.19
CA VAL A 319 10.36 0.88 -1.00
C VAL A 319 10.48 1.13 -2.51
N ARG A 320 10.12 2.33 -3.00
CA ARG A 320 10.24 2.70 -4.42
C ARG A 320 11.39 3.63 -4.71
N GLY A 321 11.80 4.44 -3.73
CA GLY A 321 12.90 5.38 -3.88
C GLY A 321 14.17 4.63 -4.24
N LEU A 322 14.65 4.81 -5.46
CA LEU A 322 15.85 4.16 -5.96
C LEU A 322 16.98 5.18 -6.00
N TYR A 323 18.00 4.96 -5.19
CA TYR A 323 19.10 5.89 -5.02
C TYR A 323 20.45 5.19 -5.14
N PRO A 324 21.51 5.90 -5.57
CA PRO A 324 22.85 5.38 -5.43
C PRO A 324 23.15 5.13 -3.95
N PRO A 325 23.52 3.91 -3.53
CA PRO A 325 23.82 3.64 -2.13
C PRO A 325 25.09 4.36 -1.64
N ALA A 326 25.93 4.82 -2.57
CA ALA A 326 27.20 5.46 -2.28
C ALA A 326 28.04 4.63 -1.29
N SER A 327 28.76 5.31 -0.39
CA SER A 327 29.70 4.67 0.55
C SER A 327 29.04 3.69 1.54
N THR A 328 27.71 3.56 1.60
CA THR A 328 27.04 2.55 2.43
C THR A 328 27.34 1.13 1.96
N ILE A 329 27.73 0.91 0.69
CA ILE A 329 28.09 -0.44 0.21
C ILE A 329 29.49 -0.91 0.63
N LYS A 330 30.35 0.00 1.11
CA LYS A 330 31.78 -0.29 1.35
C LYS A 330 32.03 -1.45 2.33
N PRO A 331 31.23 -1.66 3.40
CA PRO A 331 31.34 -2.85 4.23
C PRO A 331 31.17 -4.16 3.43
N PHE A 332 30.15 -4.23 2.56
CA PHE A 332 29.90 -5.38 1.68
C PHE A 332 31.01 -5.58 0.65
N MET A 333 31.57 -4.47 0.13
CA MET A 333 32.73 -4.50 -0.76
C MET A 333 33.99 -5.03 -0.05
N GLY A 334 34.17 -4.66 1.22
CA GLY A 334 35.23 -5.19 2.07
C GLY A 334 35.10 -6.69 2.29
N LEU A 335 33.87 -7.17 2.58
CA LEU A 335 33.56 -8.60 2.64
C LEU A 335 33.90 -9.31 1.32
N ALA A 336 33.50 -8.74 0.17
CA ALA A 336 33.82 -9.32 -1.14
C ALA A 336 35.33 -9.45 -1.36
N GLY A 337 36.10 -8.43 -0.95
CA GLY A 337 37.55 -8.41 -1.06
C GLY A 337 38.23 -9.50 -0.25
N LEU A 338 37.80 -9.69 0.99
CA LEU A 338 38.28 -10.74 1.89
C LEU A 338 37.88 -12.13 1.37
N GLU A 339 36.61 -12.32 1.02
CA GLU A 339 36.04 -13.59 0.55
C GLU A 339 36.70 -14.09 -0.75
N LYS A 340 37.03 -13.19 -1.67
CA LYS A 340 37.75 -13.52 -2.91
C LYS A 340 39.27 -13.60 -2.73
N GLY A 341 39.81 -13.29 -1.54
CA GLY A 341 41.25 -13.29 -1.26
C GLY A 341 42.02 -12.20 -2.03
N VAL A 342 41.33 -11.14 -2.46
CA VAL A 342 41.95 -10.01 -3.20
C VAL A 342 42.69 -9.08 -2.25
N VAL A 343 42.23 -9.00 -1.00
CA VAL A 343 42.86 -8.27 0.10
C VAL A 343 42.78 -9.10 1.37
N ASP A 344 43.71 -8.85 2.29
CA ASP A 344 43.66 -9.34 3.67
C ASP A 344 43.68 -8.14 4.65
N THR A 345 43.75 -8.41 5.96
CA THR A 345 43.75 -7.36 7.00
C THR A 345 45.03 -6.52 7.04
N THR A 346 46.13 -7.03 6.48
CA THR A 346 47.44 -6.37 6.41
C THR A 346 47.64 -5.60 5.10
N TYR A 347 46.87 -5.93 4.06
CA TYR A 347 46.91 -5.26 2.77
C TYR A 347 46.65 -3.77 2.94
N SER A 348 47.60 -2.97 2.47
CA SER A 348 47.54 -1.52 2.53
C SER A 348 47.90 -0.90 1.19
N ILE A 349 47.35 0.29 0.95
CA ILE A 349 47.72 1.15 -0.17
C ILE A 349 48.08 2.53 0.35
N HIS A 350 48.83 3.28 -0.44
CA HIS A 350 49.01 4.71 -0.23
C HIS A 350 47.94 5.47 -1.04
N ASP A 351 47.09 6.24 -0.36
CA ASP A 351 46.07 7.10 -0.96
C ASP A 351 46.60 8.54 -1.13
N PRO A 352 46.90 8.98 -2.38
CA PRO A 352 47.29 10.36 -2.68
C PRO A 352 46.09 11.30 -2.92
N GLY A 353 44.85 10.84 -2.68
CA GLY A 353 43.61 11.58 -2.93
C GLY A 353 42.98 11.31 -4.30
N TRP A 354 43.54 10.37 -5.07
CA TRP A 354 43.02 9.97 -6.37
C TRP A 354 43.52 8.58 -6.79
N PHE A 355 42.78 7.95 -7.70
CA PHE A 355 43.11 6.72 -8.40
C PHE A 355 43.09 6.97 -9.91
N ARG A 356 44.01 6.34 -10.65
CA ARG A 356 43.98 6.30 -12.11
C ARG A 356 43.91 4.86 -12.56
N LEU A 357 43.04 4.59 -13.53
CA LEU A 357 43.08 3.33 -14.24
C LEU A 357 44.40 3.23 -15.02
N PRO A 358 45.03 2.04 -15.05
CA PRO A 358 46.23 1.83 -15.85
C PRO A 358 46.01 2.26 -17.31
N GLY A 359 46.92 3.07 -17.85
CA GLY A 359 46.84 3.58 -19.22
C GLY A 359 45.81 4.70 -19.46
N VAL A 360 45.14 5.21 -18.41
CA VAL A 360 44.14 6.28 -18.52
C VAL A 360 44.55 7.49 -17.69
N SER A 361 44.51 8.69 -18.30
CA SER A 361 44.92 9.94 -17.63
C SER A 361 43.88 10.50 -16.65
N HIS A 362 42.60 10.13 -16.84
CA HIS A 362 41.48 10.60 -16.02
C HIS A 362 41.61 10.13 -14.56
N PRO A 363 41.65 11.05 -13.57
CA PRO A 363 41.70 10.68 -12.16
C PRO A 363 40.30 10.50 -11.57
N TYR A 364 40.08 9.38 -10.91
CA TYR A 364 38.98 9.16 -9.98
C TYR A 364 39.38 9.74 -8.62
N ARG A 365 38.68 10.77 -8.16
CA ARG A 365 39.08 11.50 -6.96
C ARG A 365 38.52 10.87 -5.70
N ASP A 366 39.28 10.97 -4.63
CA ASP A 366 38.82 10.74 -3.27
C ASP A 366 38.05 11.97 -2.76
N TRP A 367 37.16 11.77 -1.79
CA TRP A 367 36.50 12.88 -1.10
C TRP A 367 37.51 13.81 -0.40
N LYS A 368 38.64 13.27 0.11
CA LYS A 368 39.74 14.03 0.72
C LYS A 368 40.84 14.35 -0.31
N LYS A 369 40.97 15.64 -0.66
CA LYS A 369 41.90 16.12 -1.70
C LYS A 369 43.37 15.76 -1.45
N ALA A 370 43.81 15.80 -0.19
CA ALA A 370 45.20 15.47 0.19
C ALA A 370 45.44 13.96 0.33
N GLY A 371 44.40 13.15 0.13
CA GLY A 371 44.42 11.73 0.45
C GLY A 371 44.51 11.45 1.95
N HIS A 372 44.60 10.17 2.27
CA HIS A 372 44.64 9.66 3.63
C HIS A 372 45.97 8.98 3.99
N GLY A 373 46.96 8.98 3.07
CA GLY A 373 48.23 8.30 3.26
C GLY A 373 48.06 6.78 3.25
N PHE A 374 48.79 6.06 4.11
CA PHE A 374 48.66 4.60 4.19
C PHE A 374 47.32 4.17 4.80
N ILE A 375 46.57 3.36 4.06
CA ILE A 375 45.25 2.85 4.44
C ILE A 375 45.19 1.34 4.25
N ASN A 376 44.76 0.63 5.30
CA ASN A 376 44.28 -0.75 5.24
C ASN A 376 42.75 -0.82 5.22
N LEU A 377 42.17 -2.02 5.10
CA LEU A 377 40.72 -2.21 4.99
C LEU A 377 39.93 -1.57 6.15
N LYS A 378 40.37 -1.78 7.40
CA LYS A 378 39.70 -1.25 8.59
C LYS A 378 39.64 0.28 8.54
N ARG A 379 40.79 0.94 8.33
CA ARG A 379 40.86 2.40 8.20
C ARG A 379 40.09 2.91 6.97
N ALA A 380 40.12 2.17 5.85
CA ALA A 380 39.40 2.52 4.63
C ALA A 380 37.89 2.66 4.87
N ILE A 381 37.31 1.75 5.66
CA ILE A 381 35.90 1.80 6.07
C ILE A 381 35.69 2.96 7.05
N THR A 382 36.54 3.09 8.08
CA THR A 382 36.49 4.16 9.10
C THR A 382 36.39 5.56 8.49
N VAL A 383 37.33 5.90 7.61
CA VAL A 383 37.44 7.21 6.97
C VAL A 383 36.73 7.27 5.62
N SER A 384 36.08 6.16 5.21
CA SER A 384 35.36 6.06 3.95
C SER A 384 36.22 6.39 2.71
N CYS A 385 37.50 5.99 2.68
CA CYS A 385 38.43 6.31 1.58
C CYS A 385 37.95 5.70 0.26
N ASP A 386 37.69 6.52 -0.75
CA ASP A 386 37.25 6.06 -2.08
C ASP A 386 38.39 5.39 -2.84
N THR A 387 39.62 5.92 -2.75
CA THR A 387 40.79 5.37 -3.45
C THR A 387 41.01 3.90 -3.12
N TYR A 388 40.86 3.48 -1.86
CA TYR A 388 40.96 2.07 -1.46
C TYR A 388 39.93 1.21 -2.19
N PHE A 389 38.67 1.65 -2.25
CA PHE A 389 37.60 0.90 -2.91
C PHE A 389 37.67 0.99 -4.44
N TYR A 390 38.28 2.01 -5.03
CA TYR A 390 38.62 2.05 -6.45
C TYR A 390 39.65 0.97 -6.79
N HIS A 391 40.73 0.88 -6.03
CA HIS A 391 41.74 -0.18 -6.18
C HIS A 391 41.12 -1.57 -5.99
N LEU A 392 40.35 -1.76 -4.92
CA LEU A 392 39.71 -3.03 -4.61
C LEU A 392 38.73 -3.45 -5.72
N GLY A 393 37.84 -2.54 -6.12
CA GLY A 393 36.87 -2.78 -7.19
C GLY A 393 37.53 -3.11 -8.53
N HIS A 394 38.58 -2.39 -8.90
CA HIS A 394 39.34 -2.67 -10.12
C HIS A 394 39.97 -4.07 -10.10
N LYS A 395 40.56 -4.48 -8.96
CA LYS A 395 41.17 -5.81 -8.80
C LYS A 395 40.14 -6.94 -8.79
N MET A 396 39.00 -6.74 -8.12
CA MET A 396 37.93 -7.74 -8.03
C MET A 396 37.18 -7.93 -9.35
N GLY A 397 36.98 -6.84 -10.10
CA GLY A 397 36.12 -6.83 -11.27
C GLY A 397 34.62 -6.82 -10.92
N ILE A 398 33.79 -6.46 -11.91
CA ILE A 398 32.34 -6.27 -11.68
C ILE A 398 31.62 -7.54 -11.25
N SER A 399 32.02 -8.71 -11.73
CA SER A 399 31.32 -9.97 -11.41
C SER A 399 31.40 -10.31 -9.92
N ALA A 400 32.56 -10.12 -9.28
CA ALA A 400 32.70 -10.34 -7.85
C ALA A 400 31.90 -9.33 -7.00
N ILE A 401 31.77 -8.09 -7.49
CA ILE A 401 30.94 -7.06 -6.86
C ILE A 401 29.47 -7.45 -6.95
N GLU A 402 29.01 -7.81 -8.15
CA GLU A 402 27.65 -8.27 -8.41
C GLU A 402 27.30 -9.48 -7.53
N ASP A 403 28.13 -10.53 -7.55
CA ASP A 403 27.95 -11.76 -6.77
C ASP A 403 27.70 -11.46 -5.29
N MET A 404 28.49 -10.55 -4.70
CA MET A 404 28.36 -10.20 -3.30
C MET A 404 27.11 -9.37 -3.03
N LEU A 405 26.86 -8.33 -3.82
CA LEU A 405 25.71 -7.43 -3.58
C LEU A 405 24.38 -8.17 -3.76
N ILE A 406 24.26 -9.06 -4.75
CA ILE A 406 23.07 -9.88 -4.97
C ILE A 406 22.80 -10.82 -3.80
N GLN A 407 23.84 -11.42 -3.20
CA GLN A 407 23.67 -12.29 -2.03
C GLN A 407 23.05 -11.56 -0.83
N PHE A 408 23.25 -10.24 -0.71
CA PHE A 408 22.59 -9.40 0.29
C PHE A 408 21.21 -8.87 -0.14
N GLY A 409 20.72 -9.25 -1.33
CA GLY A 409 19.41 -8.86 -1.86
C GLY A 409 19.38 -7.53 -2.60
N PHE A 410 20.52 -6.92 -2.88
CA PHE A 410 20.54 -5.71 -3.71
C PHE A 410 20.14 -6.04 -5.16
N GLY A 411 19.33 -5.17 -5.78
CA GLY A 411 18.86 -5.37 -7.14
C GLY A 411 17.73 -6.40 -7.26
N GLN A 412 17.15 -6.86 -6.14
CA GLN A 412 16.03 -7.80 -6.07
C GLN A 412 14.91 -7.26 -5.17
N LEU A 413 13.67 -7.69 -5.41
CA LEU A 413 12.57 -7.41 -4.49
C LEU A 413 12.87 -8.03 -3.12
N THR A 414 12.63 -7.28 -2.05
CA THR A 414 12.68 -7.85 -0.69
C THR A 414 11.44 -8.67 -0.39
N HIS A 415 10.38 -8.55 -1.20
CA HIS A 415 9.09 -9.23 -1.01
C HIS A 415 8.39 -8.82 0.28
N VAL A 416 8.59 -7.58 0.71
CA VAL A 416 7.77 -6.96 1.76
C VAL A 416 6.29 -7.03 1.37
N ASP A 417 5.42 -7.06 2.37
CA ASP A 417 3.96 -7.09 2.27
C ASP A 417 3.36 -5.76 1.77
N LEU A 418 3.92 -5.25 0.66
CA LEU A 418 3.50 -4.09 -0.11
C LEU A 418 3.66 -4.40 -1.60
N HIS A 419 2.62 -4.11 -2.41
CA HIS A 419 2.68 -4.36 -3.86
C HIS A 419 3.55 -3.37 -4.65
N GLU A 420 3.89 -2.25 -4.03
CA GLU A 420 4.48 -1.11 -4.72
C GLU A 420 6.01 -1.09 -4.69
N GLU A 421 6.68 -2.18 -4.33
CA GLU A 421 8.15 -2.27 -4.22
C GLU A 421 8.88 -2.17 -5.58
N ALA A 422 10.03 -1.48 -5.59
CA ALA A 422 10.94 -1.45 -6.75
C ALA A 422 12.19 -2.34 -6.49
N PRO A 423 12.64 -3.14 -7.47
CA PRO A 423 13.74 -4.09 -7.27
C PRO A 423 15.12 -3.44 -7.17
N GLY A 424 15.29 -2.17 -7.52
CA GLY A 424 16.61 -1.56 -7.65
C GLY A 424 17.41 -2.11 -8.83
N LEU A 425 18.73 -1.92 -8.79
CA LEU A 425 19.65 -2.31 -9.85
C LEU A 425 21.07 -2.51 -9.29
N VAL A 426 21.58 -3.73 -9.44
CA VAL A 426 23.02 -4.03 -9.38
C VAL A 426 23.51 -4.16 -10.82
N PRO A 427 24.35 -3.25 -11.31
CA PRO A 427 24.71 -3.24 -12.72
C PRO A 427 25.71 -4.34 -13.05
N ASN A 428 25.56 -4.95 -14.22
CA ASN A 428 26.50 -5.94 -14.73
C ASN A 428 26.74 -5.74 -16.24
N LYS A 429 27.65 -6.56 -16.81
CA LYS A 429 28.02 -6.48 -18.22
C LYS A 429 26.82 -6.72 -19.15
N HIS A 430 25.95 -7.65 -18.80
CA HIS A 430 24.79 -8.04 -19.59
C HIS A 430 23.73 -6.93 -19.60
N TRP A 431 23.39 -6.41 -18.43
CA TRP A 431 22.49 -5.27 -18.24
C TRP A 431 22.93 -4.05 -19.05
N LYS A 432 24.22 -3.67 -18.98
CA LYS A 432 24.70 -2.49 -19.70
C LYS A 432 24.60 -2.67 -21.22
N ARG A 433 24.91 -3.87 -21.72
CA ARG A 433 24.77 -4.19 -23.15
C ARG A 433 23.30 -4.13 -23.60
N GLN A 434 22.37 -4.66 -22.82
CA GLN A 434 20.95 -4.67 -23.17
C GLN A 434 20.30 -3.28 -23.07
N VAL A 435 20.57 -2.55 -21.99
CA VAL A 435 19.87 -1.28 -21.69
C VAL A 435 20.56 -0.08 -22.33
N LYS A 436 21.89 -0.09 -22.45
CA LYS A 436 22.66 1.04 -22.99
C LYS A 436 23.27 0.77 -24.37
N GLY A 437 23.19 -0.45 -24.90
CA GLY A 437 23.82 -0.80 -26.17
C GLY A 437 25.35 -0.71 -26.16
N GLN A 438 25.97 -0.70 -24.97
CA GLN A 438 27.40 -0.47 -24.79
C GLN A 438 28.06 -1.60 -24.01
N PRO A 439 29.34 -1.92 -24.30
CA PRO A 439 30.11 -2.84 -23.48
C PRO A 439 30.41 -2.26 -22.09
N TRP A 440 30.79 -3.14 -21.17
CA TRP A 440 31.28 -2.76 -19.85
C TRP A 440 32.71 -2.25 -19.94
N TYR A 441 32.96 -1.04 -19.44
CA TYR A 441 34.29 -0.44 -19.38
C TYR A 441 34.88 -0.61 -17.97
N PRO A 442 36.22 -0.71 -17.82
CA PRO A 442 36.85 -0.79 -16.50
C PRO A 442 36.48 0.38 -15.57
N GLY A 443 36.24 1.57 -16.13
CA GLY A 443 35.79 2.74 -15.38
C GLY A 443 34.41 2.59 -14.75
N ASP A 444 33.52 1.79 -15.33
CA ASP A 444 32.22 1.51 -14.73
C ASP A 444 32.39 0.73 -13.42
N THR A 445 33.32 -0.22 -13.37
CA THR A 445 33.64 -0.99 -12.16
C THR A 445 34.14 -0.09 -11.04
N VAL A 446 35.02 0.87 -11.35
CA VAL A 446 35.61 1.80 -10.38
C VAL A 446 34.52 2.67 -9.72
N ILE A 447 33.56 3.16 -10.50
CA ILE A 447 32.47 3.97 -9.96
C ILE A 447 31.48 3.10 -9.18
N THR A 448 31.19 1.90 -9.68
CA THR A 448 30.30 0.92 -9.03
C THR A 448 30.84 0.50 -7.66
N SER A 449 32.16 0.40 -7.49
CA SER A 449 32.77 -0.08 -6.24
C SER A 449 32.60 0.85 -5.04
N ILE A 450 32.21 2.11 -5.28
CA ILE A 450 31.84 3.07 -4.23
C ILE A 450 30.32 3.33 -4.17
N GLY A 451 29.52 2.48 -4.82
CA GLY A 451 28.06 2.55 -4.81
C GLY A 451 27.48 3.69 -5.64
N GLN A 452 28.24 4.16 -6.63
CA GLN A 452 27.79 5.17 -7.60
C GLN A 452 27.64 4.55 -9.00
N GLY A 453 27.39 5.40 -10.01
CA GLY A 453 27.28 4.99 -11.40
C GLY A 453 25.87 4.51 -11.70
N PHE A 454 25.70 3.22 -11.99
CA PHE A 454 24.40 2.64 -12.33
C PHE A 454 23.72 1.92 -11.16
N THR A 455 24.42 1.72 -10.04
CA THR A 455 23.84 1.05 -8.87
C THR A 455 22.72 1.89 -8.27
N LEU A 456 21.56 1.27 -8.07
CA LEU A 456 20.39 1.89 -7.47
C LEU A 456 19.79 0.92 -6.46
N VAL A 457 19.50 1.39 -5.25
CA VAL A 457 18.89 0.56 -4.20
C VAL A 457 17.83 1.36 -3.45
N SER A 458 16.89 0.64 -2.83
CA SER A 458 15.92 1.25 -1.92
C SER A 458 16.45 1.36 -0.49
N PRO A 459 15.95 2.32 0.31
CA PRO A 459 16.20 2.36 1.75
C PRO A 459 15.83 1.05 2.47
N LEU A 460 14.75 0.38 2.05
CA LEU A 460 14.39 -0.94 2.58
C LEU A 460 15.44 -2.01 2.26
N GLN A 461 15.97 -2.05 1.03
CA GLN A 461 17.06 -2.95 0.67
C GLN A 461 18.31 -2.68 1.51
N LEU A 462 18.66 -1.41 1.75
CA LEU A 462 19.80 -1.05 2.61
C LEU A 462 19.59 -1.51 4.05
N ALA A 463 18.40 -1.31 4.63
CA ALA A 463 18.11 -1.76 5.99
C ALA A 463 18.17 -3.29 6.08
N ASN A 464 17.58 -4.01 5.12
CA ASN A 464 17.57 -5.47 5.11
C ASN A 464 18.98 -6.06 4.92
N ALA A 465 19.77 -5.51 4.00
CA ALA A 465 21.17 -5.90 3.82
C ALA A 465 22.01 -5.62 5.08
N THR A 466 21.71 -4.53 5.80
CA THR A 466 22.39 -4.19 7.06
C THR A 466 22.00 -5.14 8.19
N ALA A 467 20.72 -5.52 8.31
CA ALA A 467 20.26 -6.55 9.23
C ALA A 467 20.92 -7.90 8.94
N SER A 468 21.06 -8.22 7.65
CA SER A 468 21.73 -9.45 7.21
C SER A 468 23.21 -9.45 7.57
N LEU A 469 23.90 -8.32 7.39
CA LEU A 469 25.30 -8.16 7.76
C LEU A 469 25.51 -8.25 9.28
N SER A 470 24.61 -7.68 10.07
CA SER A 470 24.70 -7.73 11.53
C SER A 470 24.49 -9.14 12.08
N GLN A 471 23.62 -9.93 11.44
CA GLN A 471 23.37 -11.34 11.78
C GLN A 471 24.29 -12.33 11.07
N LYS A 472 25.51 -11.91 10.70
CA LYS A 472 26.54 -12.77 10.10
C LYS A 472 26.03 -13.55 8.88
N GLY A 473 25.25 -12.88 8.05
CA GLY A 473 24.72 -13.43 6.80
C GLY A 473 23.37 -14.15 6.91
N ARG A 474 22.76 -14.31 8.09
CA ARG A 474 21.36 -14.75 8.18
C ARG A 474 20.43 -13.68 7.64
N ARG A 475 19.42 -14.06 6.86
CA ARG A 475 18.58 -13.11 6.10
C ARG A 475 17.12 -13.41 6.37
N PHE A 476 16.35 -12.38 6.68
CA PHE A 476 14.90 -12.49 6.87
C PHE A 476 14.16 -11.61 5.87
N ARG A 477 12.98 -12.06 5.47
CA ARG A 477 12.08 -11.25 4.66
C ARG A 477 11.48 -10.14 5.52
N PRO A 478 11.64 -8.85 5.15
CA PRO A 478 11.04 -7.77 5.90
C PRO A 478 9.51 -7.84 5.77
N HIS A 479 8.79 -7.64 6.87
CA HIS A 479 7.33 -7.76 6.88
C HIS A 479 6.68 -6.85 7.93
N PHE A 480 5.41 -6.51 7.72
CA PHE A 480 4.58 -5.76 8.67
C PHE A 480 3.64 -6.65 9.47
N LEU A 481 3.09 -7.73 8.93
CA LEU A 481 2.11 -8.54 9.64
C LEU A 481 2.75 -9.38 10.76
N HIS A 482 2.38 -9.13 12.01
CA HIS A 482 2.77 -9.97 13.14
C HIS A 482 1.79 -11.14 13.31
N LYS A 483 0.49 -10.84 13.33
CA LYS A 483 -0.59 -11.84 13.39
C LYS A 483 -1.92 -11.25 12.94
N SER A 484 -2.86 -12.12 12.57
CA SER A 484 -4.25 -11.76 12.33
C SER A 484 -5.19 -12.54 13.26
N ILE A 485 -6.33 -11.91 13.61
CA ILE A 485 -7.33 -12.50 14.50
C ILE A 485 -8.70 -12.42 13.85
N GLN A 486 -9.30 -13.57 13.55
CA GLN A 486 -10.67 -13.67 13.11
C GLN A 486 -11.60 -13.83 14.32
N SER A 487 -12.12 -12.70 14.82
CA SER A 487 -12.88 -12.66 16.08
C SER A 487 -14.17 -13.47 16.03
N ASP A 488 -14.84 -13.53 14.87
CA ASP A 488 -16.13 -14.22 14.72
C ASP A 488 -15.98 -15.75 14.70
N LYS A 489 -14.79 -16.26 14.33
CA LYS A 489 -14.45 -17.70 14.33
C LYS A 489 -13.58 -18.12 15.52
N GLY A 490 -13.03 -17.16 16.27
CA GLY A 490 -12.10 -17.43 17.38
C GLY A 490 -10.72 -17.93 16.92
N GLU A 491 -10.33 -17.65 15.68
CA GLU A 491 -9.08 -18.09 15.10
C GLU A 491 -7.99 -17.02 15.20
N VAL A 492 -6.76 -17.46 15.46
CA VAL A 492 -5.55 -16.63 15.45
C VAL A 492 -4.59 -17.23 14.45
N HIS A 493 -4.14 -16.41 13.49
CA HIS A 493 -3.14 -16.81 12.51
C HIS A 493 -1.86 -16.01 12.78
N GLU A 494 -0.83 -16.69 13.27
CA GLU A 494 0.49 -16.10 13.49
C GLU A 494 1.24 -15.98 12.16
N TYR A 495 1.94 -14.87 11.94
CA TYR A 495 2.79 -14.73 10.77
C TYR A 495 3.97 -15.69 10.87
N LYS A 496 4.23 -16.40 9.78
CA LYS A 496 5.38 -17.30 9.69
C LYS A 496 6.59 -16.53 9.17
N VAL A 497 7.54 -16.27 10.07
CA VAL A 497 8.85 -15.67 9.71
C VAL A 497 9.50 -16.47 8.58
N LEU A 498 9.90 -15.76 7.52
CA LEU A 498 10.52 -16.33 6.33
C LEU A 498 12.02 -16.00 6.34
N GLU A 499 12.84 -17.02 6.58
CA GLU A 499 14.30 -16.94 6.43
C GLU A 499 14.67 -17.18 4.96
N GLU A 500 15.37 -16.21 4.37
CA GLU A 500 15.91 -16.28 3.00
C GLU A 500 17.26 -17.02 3.02
N TYR A 501 17.77 -17.39 1.84
CA TYR A 501 19.07 -18.06 1.74
C TYR A 501 20.18 -17.20 2.39
N PRO A 502 20.93 -17.75 3.37
CA PRO A 502 21.93 -16.98 4.09
C PRO A 502 23.19 -16.76 3.25
N VAL A 503 23.88 -15.66 3.50
CA VAL A 503 25.22 -15.40 2.97
C VAL A 503 26.21 -16.20 3.79
N LYS A 504 26.96 -17.10 3.13
CA LYS A 504 28.02 -17.89 3.77
C LYS A 504 29.37 -17.40 3.28
N LEU A 505 30.26 -17.12 4.22
CA LEU A 505 31.64 -16.75 3.94
C LEU A 505 32.56 -17.95 4.19
N LYS A 506 33.76 -17.92 3.60
CA LYS A 506 34.79 -18.94 3.87
C LYS A 506 35.35 -18.85 5.29
N ASP A 507 35.41 -17.65 5.84
CA ASP A 507 35.90 -17.37 7.18
C ASP A 507 34.89 -16.47 7.92
N GLU A 508 34.32 -17.01 8.99
CA GLU A 508 33.36 -16.32 9.86
C GLU A 508 33.97 -15.09 10.55
N ASN A 509 35.30 -15.02 10.67
CA ASN A 509 35.97 -13.85 11.26
C ASN A 509 35.84 -12.59 10.39
N TYR A 510 35.54 -12.72 9.10
CA TYR A 510 35.31 -11.58 8.21
C TYR A 510 34.14 -10.71 8.65
N TRP A 511 33.10 -11.31 9.25
CA TRP A 511 32.00 -10.56 9.85
C TRP A 511 32.48 -9.64 10.97
N THR A 512 33.30 -10.17 11.88
CA THR A 512 33.86 -9.42 13.01
C THR A 512 34.76 -8.28 12.53
N ILE A 513 35.64 -8.53 11.57
CA ILE A 513 36.54 -7.52 11.00
C ILE A 513 35.73 -6.33 10.43
N ILE A 514 34.65 -6.61 9.71
CA ILE A 514 33.82 -5.57 9.09
C ILE A 514 32.96 -4.85 10.12
N ALA A 515 32.38 -5.56 11.10
CA ALA A 515 31.63 -4.96 12.20
C ALA A 515 32.50 -4.01 13.02
N GLU A 516 33.74 -4.40 13.37
CA GLU A 516 34.70 -3.52 14.05
C GLU A 516 35.10 -2.31 13.20
N ALA A 517 35.26 -2.49 11.90
CA ALA A 517 35.57 -1.39 10.99
C ALA A 517 34.40 -0.39 10.92
N MET A 518 33.16 -0.87 10.88
CA MET A 518 31.95 -0.05 10.97
C MET A 518 31.78 0.61 12.34
N GLN A 519 32.17 -0.04 13.44
CA GLN A 519 32.20 0.59 14.76
C GLN A 519 33.28 1.70 14.81
N SER A 520 34.42 1.49 14.15
CA SER A 520 35.49 2.49 14.07
C SER A 520 35.07 3.76 13.33
N VAL A 521 34.11 3.69 12.39
CA VAL A 521 33.52 4.87 11.70
C VAL A 521 32.97 5.90 12.70
N ILE A 522 32.54 5.45 13.87
CA ILE A 522 31.88 6.31 14.86
C ILE A 522 32.70 6.50 16.15
N THR A 523 33.61 5.59 16.48
CA THR A 523 34.42 5.68 17.71
C THR A 523 35.76 6.39 17.48
N ASN A 524 36.31 6.30 16.27
CA ASN A 524 37.59 6.94 15.94
C ASN A 524 37.38 8.42 15.61
N ASN A 525 38.28 9.29 16.09
CA ASN A 525 38.26 10.73 15.80
C ASN A 525 38.40 11.05 14.30
N GLU A 526 39.01 10.16 13.50
CA GLU A 526 39.05 10.27 12.04
C GLU A 526 37.76 9.77 11.35
N GLY A 527 36.87 9.15 12.11
CA GLY A 527 35.68 8.48 11.61
C GLY A 527 34.64 9.44 11.05
N THR A 528 34.13 9.14 9.86
CA THR A 528 33.12 9.97 9.18
C THR A 528 31.77 10.06 9.93
N GLY A 529 31.50 9.12 10.83
CA GLY A 529 30.31 9.07 11.68
C GLY A 529 30.57 9.45 13.13
N TYR A 530 31.73 10.04 13.47
CA TYR A 530 32.12 10.29 14.86
C TYR A 530 31.06 11.04 15.69
N ARG A 531 30.42 12.05 15.09
CA ARG A 531 29.34 12.82 15.76
C ARG A 531 28.10 11.98 16.07
N PHE A 532 27.81 10.96 15.26
CA PHE A 532 26.69 10.05 15.46
C PHE A 532 26.95 9.06 16.62
N GLY A 533 28.20 8.62 16.80
CA GLY A 533 28.56 7.70 17.90
C GLY A 533 28.77 8.37 19.26
N ARG A 534 28.82 9.70 19.32
CA ARG A 534 29.17 10.43 20.54
C ARG A 534 28.11 10.19 21.64
N ASN A 535 28.56 9.75 22.80
CA ASN A 535 27.75 9.52 24.01
C ASN A 535 26.61 8.50 23.83
N ALA A 536 26.78 7.52 22.94
CA ALA A 536 25.82 6.43 22.79
C ALA A 536 25.78 5.56 24.05
N PRO A 537 24.60 5.28 24.65
CA PRO A 537 24.48 4.37 25.79
C PRO A 537 24.52 2.88 25.37
N TYR A 538 24.73 2.60 24.09
CA TYR A 538 24.81 1.27 23.47
C TYR A 538 25.95 1.24 22.45
N SER A 539 26.48 0.06 22.18
CA SER A 539 27.44 -0.16 21.08
C SER A 539 26.72 -0.02 19.73
N VAL A 540 27.33 0.65 18.77
CA VAL A 540 26.76 0.80 17.43
C VAL A 540 27.82 0.67 16.36
N ALA A 541 27.47 0.04 15.25
CA ALA A 541 28.26 -0.02 14.04
C ALA A 541 27.51 0.71 12.94
N ALA A 542 28.20 1.59 12.18
CA ALA A 542 27.53 2.38 11.17
C ALA A 542 28.42 2.66 9.95
N LYS A 543 27.78 3.04 8.84
CA LYS A 543 28.45 3.56 7.66
C LYS A 543 27.65 4.68 7.02
N THR A 544 28.29 5.84 6.87
CA THR A 544 27.76 7.00 6.15
C THR A 544 27.92 6.84 4.63
N GLY A 545 27.04 7.51 3.89
CA GLY A 545 27.08 7.63 2.44
C GLY A 545 26.69 9.02 1.98
N THR A 546 27.28 9.45 0.87
CA THR A 546 26.93 10.70 0.20
C THR A 546 26.80 10.40 -1.28
N ALA A 547 25.56 10.46 -1.79
CA ALA A 547 25.27 10.19 -3.19
C ALA A 547 25.19 11.50 -3.96
N GLN A 548 26.03 11.61 -4.99
CA GLN A 548 26.09 12.80 -5.84
C GLN A 548 24.90 12.83 -6.79
N VAL A 549 24.22 13.98 -6.85
CA VAL A 549 23.03 14.15 -7.73
C VAL A 549 23.43 14.49 -9.16
N PHE A 550 24.66 14.98 -9.38
CA PHE A 550 25.16 15.44 -10.66
C PHE A 550 26.68 15.27 -10.76
N GLY A 551 27.19 15.06 -11.97
CA GLY A 551 28.62 14.83 -12.23
C GLY A 551 29.27 15.93 -13.09
N GLY A 552 30.59 15.82 -13.28
CA GLY A 552 31.35 16.62 -14.25
C GLY A 552 31.68 18.06 -13.83
N LYS A 553 31.84 18.96 -14.82
CA LYS A 553 32.30 20.35 -14.62
C LYS A 553 31.38 21.18 -13.72
N GLN A 554 30.09 20.85 -13.68
CA GLN A 554 29.15 21.49 -12.75
C GLN A 554 29.47 21.15 -11.30
N TYR A 555 29.77 19.87 -10.99
CA TYR A 555 30.15 19.45 -9.64
C TYR A 555 31.44 20.13 -9.16
N GLU A 556 32.40 20.32 -10.06
CA GLU A 556 33.65 21.04 -9.75
C GLU A 556 33.45 22.53 -9.45
N LYS A 557 32.45 23.18 -10.07
CA LYS A 557 32.07 24.56 -9.75
C LYS A 557 31.38 24.64 -8.39
N VAL A 558 30.49 23.70 -8.09
CA VAL A 558 29.73 23.63 -6.84
C VAL A 558 30.62 23.29 -5.63
N ARG A 559 31.68 22.49 -5.80
CA ARG A 559 32.67 22.23 -4.73
C ARG A 559 33.48 23.46 -4.28
N LYS A 560 33.39 24.60 -4.99
CA LYS A 560 34.10 25.84 -4.66
C LYS A 560 33.27 26.82 -3.83
N ILE A 561 31.97 26.59 -3.70
CA ILE A 561 31.05 27.39 -2.89
C ILE A 561 30.76 26.67 -1.57
N LYS A 562 30.32 27.41 -0.55
CA LYS A 562 29.94 26.79 0.74
C LYS A 562 28.69 25.93 0.54
N TYR A 563 28.52 24.91 1.37
CA TYR A 563 27.41 23.95 1.23
C TYR A 563 26.03 24.64 1.31
N GLU A 564 25.94 25.67 2.15
CA GLU A 564 24.72 26.46 2.35
C GLU A 564 24.31 27.22 1.08
N ASP A 565 25.29 27.61 0.26
CA ASP A 565 25.09 28.37 -0.98
C ASP A 565 24.73 27.47 -2.18
N ILE A 566 24.82 26.14 -2.03
CA ILE A 566 24.43 25.19 -3.06
C ILE A 566 22.89 25.15 -3.14
N PRO A 567 22.29 25.37 -4.33
CA PRO A 567 20.85 25.21 -4.50
C PRO A 567 20.41 23.81 -4.06
N GLU A 568 19.31 23.72 -3.31
CA GLU A 568 18.88 22.47 -2.66
C GLU A 568 18.82 21.29 -3.64
N TYR A 569 18.19 21.45 -4.81
CA TYR A 569 18.06 20.38 -5.81
C TYR A 569 19.40 19.86 -6.38
N LEU A 570 20.50 20.58 -6.14
CA LEU A 570 21.87 20.18 -6.50
C LEU A 570 22.67 19.68 -5.30
N ARG A 571 22.12 19.67 -4.08
CA ARG A 571 22.81 19.12 -2.92
C ARG A 571 22.85 17.60 -3.00
N ASP A 572 23.90 17.00 -2.46
CA ASP A 572 24.05 15.55 -2.42
C ASP A 572 22.99 14.93 -1.50
N HIS A 573 22.63 13.67 -1.74
CA HIS A 573 21.81 12.91 -0.80
C HIS A 573 22.68 12.33 0.31
N SER A 574 22.22 12.35 1.55
CA SER A 574 22.90 11.68 2.67
C SER A 574 22.26 10.35 3.00
N LEU A 575 23.12 9.36 3.24
CA LEU A 575 22.73 8.03 3.65
C LEU A 575 23.46 7.65 4.93
N ILE A 576 22.82 6.85 5.75
CA ILE A 576 23.50 6.10 6.80
C ILE A 576 22.83 4.74 6.97
N ILE A 577 23.66 3.72 7.13
CA ILE A 577 23.24 2.43 7.66
C ILE A 577 23.86 2.24 9.03
N ALA A 578 23.11 1.63 9.96
CA ALA A 578 23.60 1.33 11.29
C ALA A 578 22.91 0.09 11.86
N PHE A 579 23.59 -0.62 12.76
CA PHE A 579 22.98 -1.65 13.60
C PHE A 579 23.51 -1.59 15.02
N ALA A 580 22.69 -2.03 15.97
CA ALA A 580 23.04 -2.06 17.38
C ALA A 580 22.23 -3.11 18.16
N PRO A 581 22.73 -3.57 19.32
CA PRO A 581 24.14 -3.53 19.74
C PRO A 581 25.09 -4.22 18.75
N VAL A 582 26.41 -4.00 18.84
CA VAL A 582 27.37 -4.67 17.93
C VAL A 582 27.52 -6.15 18.27
N GLU A 583 27.48 -6.48 19.55
CA GLU A 583 27.74 -7.82 20.07
C GLU A 583 26.54 -8.76 19.90
N ASN A 584 25.33 -8.23 20.11
CA ASN A 584 24.06 -8.90 19.86
C ASN A 584 23.11 -7.94 19.15
N PRO A 585 23.19 -7.82 17.81
CA PRO A 585 22.36 -6.88 17.07
C PRO A 585 20.89 -7.20 17.24
N GLU A 586 20.11 -6.16 17.51
CA GLU A 586 18.66 -6.25 17.68
C GLU A 586 17.95 -5.43 16.61
N ILE A 587 18.50 -4.26 16.28
CA ILE A 587 17.93 -3.32 15.31
C ILE A 587 18.94 -2.98 14.21
N ALA A 588 18.47 -2.90 12.97
CA ALA A 588 19.17 -2.31 11.84
C ALA A 588 18.37 -1.13 11.28
N VAL A 589 19.04 -0.03 10.97
CA VAL A 589 18.43 1.21 10.48
C VAL A 589 19.12 1.64 9.20
N ALA A 590 18.33 2.00 8.19
CA ALA A 590 18.79 2.76 7.04
C ALA A 590 18.02 4.07 6.93
N VAL A 591 18.75 5.17 6.75
CA VAL A 591 18.17 6.49 6.52
C VAL A 591 18.73 7.06 5.23
N MET A 592 17.85 7.60 4.39
CA MET A 592 18.19 8.32 3.18
C MET A 592 17.50 9.68 3.22
N VAL A 593 18.25 10.76 3.12
CA VAL A 593 17.72 12.12 3.02
C VAL A 593 18.16 12.74 1.70
N GLU A 594 17.19 13.06 0.86
CA GLU A 594 17.43 13.72 -0.41
C GLU A 594 17.91 15.15 -0.15
N ASN A 595 19.05 15.51 -0.74
CA ASN A 595 19.51 16.89 -0.85
C ASN A 595 19.85 17.58 0.50
N ASP A 596 20.10 16.79 1.53
CA ASP A 596 20.41 17.24 2.89
C ASP A 596 21.43 16.28 3.53
N LEU A 597 22.18 16.73 4.54
CA LEU A 597 23.16 15.95 5.31
C LEU A 597 22.61 15.39 6.63
N ALA A 598 21.30 15.48 6.86
CA ALA A 598 20.66 15.13 8.12
C ALA A 598 20.57 13.62 8.44
N ALA A 599 20.91 12.71 7.52
CA ALA A 599 20.66 11.27 7.69
C ALA A 599 21.23 10.70 9.00
N SER A 600 22.47 11.07 9.37
CA SER A 600 23.08 10.64 10.64
C SER A 600 22.30 11.13 11.87
N ASN A 601 21.88 12.39 11.89
CA ASN A 601 21.12 12.93 13.02
C ASN A 601 19.75 12.27 13.16
N VAL A 602 19.10 11.95 12.04
CA VAL A 602 17.83 11.23 12.01
C VAL A 602 18.01 9.81 12.54
N ALA A 603 18.98 9.06 12.02
CA ALA A 603 19.27 7.70 12.49
C ALA A 603 19.57 7.66 13.99
N ARG A 604 20.29 8.66 14.50
CA ARG A 604 20.63 8.76 15.92
C ARG A 604 19.38 8.85 16.80
N LYS A 605 18.46 9.75 16.44
CA LYS A 605 17.20 9.94 17.17
C LYS A 605 16.35 8.66 17.18
N VAL A 606 16.30 7.95 16.07
CA VAL A 606 15.55 6.70 15.93
C VAL A 606 16.14 5.60 16.82
N MET A 607 17.46 5.40 16.77
CA MET A 607 18.12 4.37 17.58
C MET A 607 18.04 4.70 19.08
N ASP A 608 18.20 5.96 19.48
CA ASP A 608 18.04 6.37 20.87
C ASP A 608 16.63 6.10 21.38
N ALA A 609 15.62 6.50 20.61
CA ALA A 609 14.23 6.22 20.96
C ALA A 609 13.97 4.72 21.09
N TYR A 610 14.51 3.88 20.19
CA TYR A 610 14.35 2.42 20.30
C TYR A 610 14.86 1.88 21.65
N PHE A 611 16.09 2.24 22.05
CA PHE A 611 16.66 1.75 23.31
C PHE A 611 16.05 2.42 24.56
N GLU A 612 15.51 3.63 24.45
CA GLU A 612 14.73 4.25 25.52
C GLU A 612 13.38 3.56 25.71
N LEU A 613 12.65 3.29 24.62
CA LEU A 613 11.38 2.58 24.64
C LEU A 613 11.54 1.17 25.22
N LYS A 614 12.60 0.45 24.81
CA LYS A 614 12.90 -0.88 25.35
C LYS A 614 13.14 -0.88 26.87
N LYS A 615 13.76 0.17 27.42
CA LYS A 615 13.95 0.30 28.88
C LYS A 615 12.64 0.56 29.63
N SER A 616 11.67 1.17 28.96
CA SER A 616 10.36 1.51 29.54
C SER A 616 9.35 0.36 29.48
N GLU A 617 9.62 -0.68 28.69
CA GLU A 617 8.75 -1.85 28.61
C GLU A 617 8.86 -2.69 29.91
N PRO A 618 7.72 -3.12 30.50
CA PRO A 618 7.76 -4.02 31.64
C PRO A 618 8.49 -5.29 31.22
N LYS A 619 9.53 -5.65 31.97
CA LYS A 619 10.20 -6.94 31.75
C LYS A 619 9.17 -8.05 31.97
N PRO A 620 9.14 -9.07 31.10
CA PRO A 620 8.21 -10.19 31.22
C PRO A 620 8.36 -10.93 32.55
#